data_AF-A0A803MUT5-F1
#
_entry.id   AF-A0A803MUT5-F1
#
_cell.length_a   1.000
_cell.length_b   1.000
_cell.length_c   1.000
_cell.angle_alpha   90.00
_cell.angle_beta   90.00
_cell.angle_gamma   90.00
#
_symmetry.space_group_name_H-M   'P 1'
#
loop_
_entity.id
_entity.type
_entity.pdbx_description
1 polymer ?
#
loop_
_entity_poly.entity_id
_entity_poly.type
_entity_poly.pdbx_seq_one_letter_code
_entity_poly.pdbx_strand_id
1 'polypeptide(L)'
;MSRDFTWVQSIGILFDNHRLFLGATKTSEWNDAKDSLSLAFDGEPIFLKQTQGSRWSSTTMPRVIITRTSETNSIIIQVQGKLQITAKVVPITDEESRAHNYDITKEDCYAHLDLGFKFYSLTNRVDGVLGKTYRDDYMSRVKMGVAMPIMGGDKEYASSSIFATDCLASRFYDGQEETSIQTLNLASMNCASGMNGRAVVCKR
;
A
#
# COMPACT_ATOMS: atom_id res chain seq x y z
N MET A 1 -24.34 -11.90 -1.50
CA MET A 1 -23.02 -12.49 -1.22
C MET A 1 -21.99 -11.54 -1.78
N SER A 2 -21.11 -10.96 -0.94
CA SER A 2 -19.92 -10.26 -1.47
C SER A 2 -18.94 -11.33 -1.94
N ARG A 3 -18.36 -11.13 -3.13
CA ARG A 3 -17.27 -11.95 -3.64
C ARG A 3 -15.99 -11.42 -3.00
N ASP A 4 -15.24 -12.28 -2.32
CA ASP A 4 -13.98 -11.89 -1.70
C ASP A 4 -12.86 -12.05 -2.74
N PHE A 5 -12.50 -10.94 -3.36
CA PHE A 5 -11.45 -10.89 -4.37
C PHE A 5 -10.08 -10.76 -3.70
N THR A 6 -9.10 -11.58 -4.09
CA THR A 6 -7.74 -11.53 -3.51
C THR A 6 -6.73 -10.80 -4.40
N TRP A 7 -7.19 -10.12 -5.43
CA TRP A 7 -6.36 -9.39 -6.39
C TRP A 7 -6.32 -7.88 -6.10
N VAL A 8 -5.26 -7.21 -6.56
CA VAL A 8 -5.05 -5.78 -6.31
C VAL A 8 -5.59 -4.97 -7.49
N GLN A 9 -6.67 -4.21 -7.27
CA GLN A 9 -7.20 -3.31 -8.30
C GLN A 9 -6.36 -2.04 -8.46
N SER A 10 -5.95 -1.48 -7.34
CA SER A 10 -5.22 -0.22 -7.30
C SER A 10 -4.39 -0.12 -6.03
N ILE A 11 -3.38 0.74 -6.09
CA ILE A 11 -2.54 1.10 -4.97
C ILE A 11 -2.43 2.62 -4.87
N GLY A 12 -2.46 3.11 -3.63
CA GLY A 12 -2.07 4.46 -3.28
C GLY A 12 -0.70 4.43 -2.61
N ILE A 13 0.20 5.30 -3.04
CA ILE A 13 1.56 5.37 -2.53
C ILE A 13 1.76 6.78 -1.97
N LEU A 14 2.00 6.86 -0.68
CA LEU A 14 2.32 8.10 0.04
C LEU A 14 3.83 8.16 0.32
N PHE A 15 4.45 9.29 0.01
CA PHE A 15 5.85 9.55 0.34
C PHE A 15 6.09 11.04 0.45
N ASP A 16 6.78 11.46 1.52
CA ASP A 16 6.95 12.87 1.85
C ASP A 16 5.58 13.58 1.84
N ASN A 17 5.40 14.61 1.01
CA ASN A 17 4.13 15.31 0.81
C ASN A 17 3.43 14.95 -0.52
N HIS A 18 3.82 13.83 -1.14
CA HIS A 18 3.36 13.40 -2.46
C HIS A 18 2.47 12.17 -2.40
N ARG A 19 1.58 12.08 -3.39
CA ARG A 19 0.64 10.98 -3.57
C ARG A 19 0.74 10.44 -4.98
N LEU A 20 0.96 9.15 -5.13
CA LEU A 20 0.96 8.46 -6.42
C LEU A 20 -0.12 7.38 -6.44
N PHE A 21 -1.00 7.46 -7.42
CA PHE A 21 -2.03 6.46 -7.71
C PHE A 21 -1.60 5.59 -8.88
N LEU A 22 -1.82 4.29 -8.74
CA LEU A 22 -1.77 3.31 -9.83
C LEU A 22 -2.99 2.39 -9.73
N GLY A 23 -3.71 2.21 -10.82
CA GLY A 23 -4.86 1.31 -10.89
C GLY A 23 -4.97 0.58 -12.22
N ALA A 24 -5.67 -0.55 -12.18
CA ALA A 24 -6.22 -1.23 -13.34
C ALA A 24 -7.63 -0.71 -13.64
N THR A 25 -7.85 -0.22 -14.85
CA THR A 25 -9.17 0.16 -15.35
C THR A 25 -9.99 -1.11 -15.58
N LYS A 26 -11.25 -1.10 -15.12
CA LYS A 26 -12.19 -2.19 -15.38
C LYS A 26 -12.45 -2.29 -16.88
N THR A 27 -12.50 -3.51 -17.40
CA THR A 27 -12.86 -3.79 -18.79
C THR A 27 -13.95 -4.85 -18.83
N SER A 28 -14.79 -4.84 -19.85
CA SER A 28 -15.75 -5.94 -20.10
C SER A 28 -15.09 -7.06 -20.88
N GLU A 29 -14.13 -6.73 -21.76
CA GLU A 29 -13.38 -7.68 -22.58
C GLU A 29 -11.89 -7.33 -22.53
N TRP A 30 -11.03 -8.33 -22.29
CA TRP A 30 -9.59 -8.13 -22.31
C TRP A 30 -9.07 -7.95 -23.74
N ASN A 31 -8.17 -6.99 -23.94
CA ASN A 31 -7.46 -6.78 -25.18
C ASN A 31 -6.05 -6.28 -24.88
N ASP A 32 -5.04 -7.09 -25.21
CA ASP A 32 -3.64 -6.76 -24.94
C ASP A 32 -3.18 -5.47 -25.65
N ALA A 33 -3.82 -5.06 -26.74
CA ALA A 33 -3.54 -3.82 -27.44
C ALA A 33 -4.23 -2.59 -26.82
N LYS A 34 -5.10 -2.75 -25.83
CA LYS A 34 -5.74 -1.65 -25.10
C LYS A 34 -5.06 -1.45 -23.75
N ASP A 35 -4.65 -0.22 -23.50
CA ASP A 35 -4.07 0.16 -22.23
C ASP A 35 -5.15 0.29 -21.16
N SER A 36 -4.93 -0.40 -20.04
CA SER A 36 -5.82 -0.46 -18.88
C SER A 36 -5.15 0.14 -17.63
N LEU A 37 -4.07 0.92 -17.82
CA LEU A 37 -3.38 1.63 -16.74
C LEU A 37 -4.11 2.94 -16.41
N SER A 38 -4.31 3.19 -15.12
CA SER A 38 -4.72 4.48 -14.59
C SER A 38 -3.67 5.00 -13.62
N LEU A 39 -3.17 6.20 -13.88
CA LEU A 39 -2.07 6.81 -13.14
C LEU A 39 -2.42 8.26 -12.78
N ALA A 40 -2.11 8.66 -11.56
CA ALA A 40 -2.20 10.06 -11.15
C ALA A 40 -1.10 10.40 -10.14
N PHE A 41 -0.52 11.60 -10.27
CA PHE A 41 0.47 12.14 -9.33
C PHE A 41 -0.06 13.43 -8.72
N ASP A 42 -0.13 13.48 -7.39
CA ASP A 42 -0.70 14.57 -6.59
C ASP A 42 -2.14 14.95 -6.94
N GLY A 43 -2.89 14.03 -7.54
CA GLY A 43 -4.27 14.23 -8.01
C GLY A 43 -4.36 14.55 -9.50
N GLU A 44 -3.24 14.84 -10.16
CA GLU A 44 -3.20 15.13 -11.59
C GLU A 44 -2.99 13.84 -12.41
N PRO A 45 -3.85 13.54 -13.41
CA PRO A 45 -3.71 12.36 -14.25
C PRO A 45 -2.40 12.36 -15.05
N ILE A 46 -1.79 11.18 -15.18
CA ILE A 46 -0.59 10.97 -15.98
C ILE A 46 -0.94 10.25 -17.28
N PHE A 47 -0.57 10.85 -18.40
CA PHE A 47 -0.72 10.23 -19.72
C PHE A 47 0.63 9.86 -20.30
N LEU A 48 0.83 8.56 -20.54
CA LEU A 48 2.01 8.01 -21.19
C LEU A 48 1.65 7.51 -22.58
N LYS A 49 2.43 7.90 -23.59
CA LYS A 49 2.28 7.36 -24.95
C LYS A 49 2.42 5.84 -24.91
N GLN A 50 1.57 5.13 -25.66
CA GLN A 50 1.59 3.66 -25.74
C GLN A 50 2.74 3.21 -26.64
N THR A 51 3.96 3.33 -26.11
CA THR A 51 5.19 2.95 -26.79
C THR A 51 6.16 2.49 -25.73
N GLN A 52 6.81 1.36 -25.98
CA GLN A 52 7.86 0.86 -25.09
C GLN A 52 8.95 1.92 -24.91
N GLY A 53 9.39 2.13 -23.66
CA GLY A 53 10.36 3.16 -23.31
C GLY A 53 9.79 4.57 -23.15
N SER A 54 8.49 4.80 -23.42
CA SER A 54 7.85 6.07 -23.10
C SER A 54 7.98 6.37 -21.62
N ARG A 55 8.32 7.63 -21.29
CA ARG A 55 8.67 8.04 -19.94
C ARG A 55 7.95 9.31 -19.54
N TRP A 56 7.54 9.33 -18.28
CA TRP A 56 7.06 10.51 -17.59
C TRP A 56 7.95 10.74 -16.36
N SER A 57 8.15 12.00 -15.99
CA SER A 57 8.87 12.33 -14.77
C SER A 57 8.24 13.52 -14.07
N SER A 58 8.16 13.47 -12.73
CA SER A 58 7.78 14.62 -11.93
C SER A 58 8.85 15.72 -12.02
N THR A 59 8.42 16.95 -11.79
CA THR A 59 9.28 18.13 -11.61
C THR A 59 9.67 18.35 -10.15
N THR A 60 9.02 17.64 -9.23
CA THR A 60 9.22 17.71 -7.78
C THR A 60 10.30 16.73 -7.30
N MET A 61 10.75 16.94 -6.06
CA MET A 61 11.69 16.05 -5.38
C MET A 61 10.99 15.36 -4.20
N PRO A 62 11.19 14.04 -4.01
CA PRO A 62 12.03 13.14 -4.81
C PRO A 62 11.44 12.92 -6.21
N ARG A 63 12.31 12.78 -7.20
CA ARG A 63 11.89 12.60 -8.59
C ARG A 63 11.15 11.27 -8.73
N VAL A 64 9.94 11.31 -9.27
CA VAL A 64 9.20 10.14 -9.73
C VAL A 64 9.46 9.96 -11.20
N ILE A 65 9.79 8.74 -11.61
CA ILE A 65 9.98 8.35 -12.99
C ILE A 65 9.07 7.17 -13.27
N ILE A 66 8.26 7.28 -14.33
CA ILE A 66 7.42 6.18 -14.79
C ILE A 66 7.85 5.86 -16.21
N THR A 67 8.19 4.61 -16.48
CA THR A 67 8.67 4.15 -17.78
C THR A 67 7.87 2.94 -18.23
N ARG A 68 7.36 2.98 -19.45
CA ARG A 68 6.74 1.81 -20.09
C ARG A 68 7.78 0.75 -20.43
N THR A 69 7.51 -0.49 -20.03
CA THR A 69 8.33 -1.66 -20.41
C THR A 69 7.74 -2.42 -21.59
N SER A 70 6.47 -2.14 -21.94
CA SER A 70 5.75 -2.62 -23.13
C SER A 70 4.91 -1.49 -23.72
N GLU A 71 4.33 -1.67 -24.90
CA GLU A 71 3.42 -0.70 -25.52
C GLU A 71 2.21 -0.40 -24.63
N THR A 72 1.65 -1.45 -24.00
CA THR A 72 0.48 -1.38 -23.13
C THR A 72 0.74 -2.07 -21.78
N ASN A 73 -0.02 -1.69 -20.77
CA ASN A 73 -0.24 -2.41 -19.52
C ASN A 73 0.98 -2.66 -18.61
N SER A 74 2.22 -2.38 -19.03
CA SER A 74 3.44 -2.70 -18.28
C SER A 74 4.31 -1.47 -18.06
N ILE A 75 4.60 -1.16 -16.79
CA ILE A 75 5.41 -0.01 -16.38
C ILE A 75 6.38 -0.36 -15.26
N ILE A 76 7.44 0.44 -15.16
CA ILE A 76 8.28 0.56 -13.98
C ILE A 76 8.13 1.98 -13.42
N ILE A 77 7.83 2.07 -12.14
CA ILE A 77 7.78 3.31 -11.36
C ILE A 77 9.02 3.35 -10.47
N GLN A 78 9.73 4.47 -10.46
CA GLN A 78 10.87 4.71 -9.58
C GLN A 78 10.65 6.00 -8.81
N VAL A 79 10.62 5.92 -7.48
CA VAL A 79 10.65 7.07 -6.58
C VAL A 79 12.09 7.18 -6.07
N GLN A 80 12.78 8.25 -6.48
CA GLN A 80 14.21 8.41 -6.26
C GLN A 80 14.60 8.18 -4.79
N GLY A 81 15.50 7.23 -4.57
CA GLY A 81 16.04 6.89 -3.24
C GLY A 81 15.08 6.15 -2.31
N LYS A 82 13.82 5.90 -2.70
CA LYS A 82 12.81 5.28 -1.82
C LYS A 82 12.44 3.88 -2.27
N LEU A 83 11.84 3.76 -3.45
CA LEU A 83 11.31 2.48 -3.94
C LEU A 83 11.24 2.41 -5.47
N GLN A 84 11.18 1.19 -5.98
CA GLN A 84 10.83 0.86 -7.36
C GLN A 84 9.66 -0.13 -7.36
N ILE A 85 8.71 0.09 -8.27
CA ILE A 85 7.57 -0.79 -8.52
C ILE A 85 7.63 -1.25 -9.96
N THR A 86 7.60 -2.56 -10.18
CA THR A 86 7.25 -3.12 -11.48
C THR A 86 5.76 -3.43 -11.43
N ALA A 87 4.99 -2.93 -12.39
CA ALA A 87 3.55 -3.15 -12.45
C ALA A 87 3.12 -3.61 -13.83
N LYS A 88 2.26 -4.62 -13.85
CA LYS A 88 1.58 -5.08 -15.06
C LYS A 88 0.08 -5.21 -14.79
N VAL A 89 -0.74 -4.65 -15.67
CA VAL A 89 -2.17 -4.95 -15.67
C VAL A 89 -2.38 -6.25 -16.43
N VAL A 90 -3.07 -7.20 -15.82
CA VAL A 90 -3.35 -8.54 -16.37
C VAL A 90 -4.85 -8.86 -16.21
N PRO A 91 -5.45 -9.64 -17.14
CA PRO A 91 -6.81 -10.11 -16.97
C PRO A 91 -6.88 -11.19 -15.90
N ILE A 92 -8.02 -11.32 -15.23
CA ILE A 92 -8.30 -12.53 -14.46
C ILE A 92 -8.61 -13.67 -15.41
N THR A 93 -7.90 -14.77 -15.24
CA THR A 93 -8.05 -15.99 -16.03
C THR A 93 -9.17 -16.90 -15.50
N ASP A 94 -9.67 -17.80 -16.35
CA ASP A 94 -10.65 -18.83 -15.94
C ASP A 94 -10.08 -19.76 -14.86
N GLU A 95 -8.76 -20.01 -14.88
CA GLU A 95 -8.05 -20.75 -13.85
C GLU A 95 -8.10 -20.03 -12.49
N GLU A 96 -7.77 -18.74 -12.45
CA GLU A 96 -7.82 -17.94 -11.22
C GLU A 96 -9.25 -17.80 -10.70
N SER A 97 -10.21 -17.54 -11.60
CA SER A 97 -11.63 -17.49 -11.26
C SER A 97 -12.08 -18.80 -10.60
N ARG A 98 -11.70 -19.97 -11.14
CA ARG A 98 -12.03 -21.28 -10.54
C ARG A 98 -11.30 -21.52 -9.20
N ALA A 99 -10.01 -21.18 -9.11
CA ALA A 99 -9.22 -21.40 -7.90
C ALA A 99 -9.74 -20.60 -6.70
N HIS A 100 -10.33 -19.43 -6.95
CA HIS A 100 -10.80 -18.51 -5.91
C HIS A 100 -12.32 -18.39 -5.81
N ASN A 101 -13.08 -19.18 -6.57
CA ASN A 101 -14.54 -19.04 -6.70
C ASN A 101 -14.97 -17.60 -7.06
N TYR A 102 -14.18 -17.02 -7.96
CA TYR A 102 -14.51 -15.95 -8.89
C TYR A 102 -15.99 -15.90 -9.24
N ASP A 103 -16.45 -16.89 -10.01
CA ASP A 103 -17.66 -16.82 -10.83
C ASP A 103 -17.59 -15.72 -11.92
N ILE A 104 -16.39 -15.34 -12.35
CA ILE A 104 -16.21 -14.33 -13.41
C ILE A 104 -16.71 -14.89 -14.73
N THR A 105 -17.58 -14.12 -15.40
CA THR A 105 -18.06 -14.42 -16.75
C THR A 105 -17.24 -13.65 -17.77
N LYS A 106 -17.33 -14.05 -19.06
CA LYS A 106 -16.64 -13.37 -20.16
C LYS A 106 -17.00 -11.89 -20.31
N GLU A 107 -18.12 -11.46 -19.75
CA GLU A 107 -18.65 -10.09 -19.80
C GLU A 107 -18.27 -9.27 -18.55
N ASP A 108 -17.62 -9.88 -17.56
CA ASP A 108 -17.28 -9.32 -16.24
C ASP A 108 -15.76 -9.48 -15.97
N CYS A 109 -14.93 -9.31 -17.00
CA CYS A 109 -13.48 -9.53 -16.92
C CYS A 109 -12.75 -8.40 -16.18
N TYR A 110 -12.60 -8.54 -14.86
CA TYR A 110 -11.76 -7.64 -14.10
C TYR A 110 -10.29 -7.82 -14.49
N ALA A 111 -9.62 -6.69 -14.73
CA ALA A 111 -8.17 -6.63 -14.80
C ALA A 111 -7.63 -6.26 -13.41
N HIS A 112 -6.47 -6.81 -13.07
CA HIS A 112 -5.79 -6.50 -11.82
C HIS A 112 -4.32 -6.18 -12.04
N LEU A 113 -3.69 -5.69 -10.97
CA LEU A 113 -2.27 -5.40 -10.94
C LEU A 113 -1.51 -6.65 -10.48
N ASP A 114 -0.53 -7.03 -11.28
CA ASP A 114 0.63 -7.83 -10.88
C ASP A 114 1.76 -6.85 -10.50
N LEU A 115 2.27 -6.97 -9.28
CA LEU A 115 3.10 -5.97 -8.62
C LEU A 115 4.38 -6.60 -8.06
N GLY A 116 5.52 -6.01 -8.39
CA GLY A 116 6.81 -6.28 -7.76
C GLY A 116 7.34 -5.01 -7.10
N PHE A 117 7.78 -5.12 -5.84
CA PHE A 117 8.33 -4.00 -5.08
C PHE A 117 9.82 -4.21 -4.76
N LYS A 118 10.59 -3.13 -4.85
CA LYS A 118 11.96 -3.06 -4.34
C LYS A 118 12.12 -1.78 -3.52
N PHE A 119 12.49 -1.92 -2.26
CA PHE A 119 12.71 -0.79 -1.35
C PHE A 119 14.22 -0.58 -1.14
N TYR A 120 14.67 0.67 -1.07
CA TYR A 120 16.12 1.00 -1.03
C TYR A 120 16.61 1.55 0.31
N SER A 121 15.75 2.17 1.11
CA SER A 121 16.15 2.87 2.34
C SER A 121 15.14 2.69 3.46
N LEU A 122 14.86 1.43 3.80
CA LEU A 122 13.97 1.09 4.91
C LEU A 122 14.67 1.31 6.26
N THR A 123 13.90 1.78 7.24
CA THR A 123 14.36 1.88 8.63
C THR A 123 14.01 0.60 9.40
N ASN A 124 14.58 0.43 10.59
CA ASN A 124 14.22 -0.66 11.51
C ASN A 124 12.76 -0.58 12.03
N ARG A 125 12.06 0.53 11.79
CA ARG A 125 10.63 0.71 12.14
C ARG A 125 9.69 0.30 11.00
N VAL A 126 10.22 -0.25 9.90
CA VAL A 126 9.40 -0.72 8.78
C VAL A 126 8.39 -1.76 9.26
N ASP A 127 7.16 -1.63 8.79
CA ASP A 127 6.03 -2.46 9.16
C ASP A 127 5.19 -2.77 7.91
N GLY A 128 4.04 -3.42 8.06
CA GLY A 128 3.17 -3.78 6.96
C GLY A 128 3.38 -5.20 6.45
N VAL A 129 2.54 -5.64 5.51
CA VAL A 129 2.59 -7.01 4.96
C VAL A 129 3.94 -7.28 4.29
N LEU A 130 4.37 -6.41 3.39
CA LEU A 130 5.66 -6.52 2.70
C LEU A 130 6.81 -5.92 3.51
N GLY A 131 6.60 -4.77 4.14
CA GLY A 131 7.70 -4.04 4.78
C GLY A 131 8.34 -4.80 5.94
N LYS A 132 7.54 -5.46 6.79
CA LYS A 132 8.08 -6.21 7.94
C LYS A 132 9.01 -7.35 7.55
N THR A 133 8.90 -7.89 6.33
CA THR A 133 9.77 -8.98 5.87
C THR A 133 11.20 -8.54 5.61
N TYR A 134 11.46 -7.22 5.58
CA TYR A 134 12.80 -6.64 5.42
C TYR A 134 13.48 -6.34 6.76
N ARG A 135 12.85 -6.60 7.90
CA ARG A 135 13.48 -6.44 9.20
C ARG A 135 14.42 -7.62 9.48
N ASP A 136 15.57 -7.33 10.07
CA ASP A 136 16.57 -8.35 10.45
C ASP A 136 16.03 -9.34 11.50
N ASP A 137 15.08 -8.92 12.34
CA ASP A 137 14.45 -9.74 13.37
C ASP A 137 13.14 -10.40 12.90
N TYR A 138 12.82 -10.33 11.61
CA TYR A 138 11.58 -10.90 11.09
C TYR A 138 11.61 -12.43 11.09
N MET A 139 10.71 -13.03 11.85
CA MET A 139 10.41 -14.45 11.78
C MET A 139 9.03 -14.67 11.17
N SER A 140 8.99 -15.38 10.04
CA SER A 140 7.73 -15.71 9.38
C SER A 140 6.87 -16.61 10.27
N ARG A 141 5.66 -16.13 10.60
CA ARG A 141 4.62 -16.93 11.29
C ARG A 141 3.62 -17.54 10.31
N VAL A 142 3.87 -17.34 9.02
CA VAL A 142 3.02 -17.82 7.95
C VAL A 142 3.13 -19.34 7.90
N LYS A 143 1.98 -20.04 7.86
CA LYS A 143 1.96 -21.49 7.72
C LYS A 143 2.54 -21.88 6.35
N MET A 144 3.74 -22.43 6.35
CA MET A 144 4.35 -22.98 5.15
C MET A 144 3.66 -24.30 4.80
N GLY A 145 3.48 -24.60 3.51
CA GLY A 145 2.88 -25.85 3.04
C GLY A 145 1.35 -25.83 2.85
N VAL A 146 0.71 -24.66 2.97
CA VAL A 146 -0.66 -24.45 2.47
C VAL A 146 -0.63 -23.73 1.13
N ALA A 147 -1.61 -23.98 0.26
CA ALA A 147 -1.64 -23.43 -1.10
C ALA A 147 -1.64 -21.89 -1.13
N MET A 148 -2.32 -21.26 -0.17
CA MET A 148 -2.44 -19.79 -0.08
C MET A 148 -2.20 -19.32 1.36
N PRO A 149 -0.93 -19.09 1.73
CA PRO A 149 -0.61 -18.54 3.03
C PRO A 149 -1.12 -17.09 3.14
N ILE A 150 -1.91 -16.80 4.17
CA ILE A 150 -2.41 -15.44 4.44
C ILE A 150 -1.49 -14.75 5.46
N MET A 151 -1.17 -13.48 5.20
CA MET A 151 -0.42 -12.63 6.10
C MET A 151 -1.18 -11.33 6.37
N GLY A 152 -1.56 -11.12 7.63
CA GLY A 152 -2.35 -9.96 8.02
C GLY A 152 -3.85 -10.24 8.08
N GLY A 153 -4.63 -9.19 8.23
CA GLY A 153 -6.09 -9.23 8.22
C GLY A 153 -6.69 -7.82 8.22
N ASP A 154 -7.99 -7.75 7.97
CA ASP A 154 -8.72 -6.49 7.85
C ASP A 154 -8.59 -5.62 9.10
N LYS A 155 -8.55 -6.25 10.28
CA LYS A 155 -8.38 -5.53 11.54
C LYS A 155 -7.12 -4.67 11.55
N GLU A 156 -6.02 -5.17 11.01
CA GLU A 156 -4.73 -4.46 11.00
C GLU A 156 -4.59 -3.49 9.82
N TYR A 157 -5.17 -3.81 8.67
CA TYR A 157 -4.86 -3.17 7.39
C TYR A 157 -6.02 -2.44 6.72
N ALA A 158 -7.26 -2.55 7.22
CA ALA A 158 -8.38 -1.77 6.70
C ALA A 158 -8.15 -0.27 6.90
N SER A 159 -8.40 0.50 5.85
CA SER A 159 -8.23 1.95 5.77
C SER A 159 -9.49 2.58 5.15
N SER A 160 -9.82 3.81 5.53
CA SER A 160 -11.04 4.49 5.05
C SER A 160 -10.98 4.92 3.58
N SER A 161 -9.77 5.06 3.02
CA SER A 161 -9.57 5.40 1.61
C SER A 161 -8.18 4.99 1.12
N ILE A 162 -7.96 5.01 -0.19
CA ILE A 162 -6.69 4.58 -0.81
C ILE A 162 -5.46 5.41 -0.38
N PHE A 163 -5.68 6.62 0.13
CA PHE A 163 -4.64 7.51 0.65
C PHE A 163 -4.80 7.80 2.15
N ALA A 164 -5.73 7.15 2.84
CA ALA A 164 -5.86 7.31 4.28
C ALA A 164 -4.80 6.49 5.01
N THR A 165 -4.29 7.06 6.10
CA THR A 165 -3.22 6.52 6.94
C THR A 165 -3.75 6.02 8.28
N ASP A 166 -5.05 5.71 8.35
CA ASP A 166 -5.81 5.42 9.57
C ASP A 166 -5.87 3.93 9.95
N CYS A 167 -5.19 3.05 9.21
CA CYS A 167 -5.09 1.64 9.58
C CYS A 167 -4.14 1.42 10.77
N LEU A 168 -4.39 0.38 11.57
CA LEU A 168 -3.62 0.10 12.80
C LEU A 168 -2.13 -0.16 12.53
N ALA A 169 -1.80 -0.69 11.36
CA ALA A 169 -0.42 -0.95 10.95
C ALA A 169 0.30 0.27 10.35
N SER A 170 -0.41 1.36 10.06
CA SER A 170 0.17 2.55 9.44
C SER A 170 1.27 3.15 10.33
N ARG A 171 2.42 3.41 9.72
CA ARG A 171 3.54 4.17 10.32
C ARG A 171 3.78 5.49 9.60
N PHE A 172 2.90 5.84 8.67
CA PHE A 172 3.01 7.07 7.90
C PHE A 172 2.41 8.21 8.71
N TYR A 173 3.23 9.24 8.94
CA TYR A 173 2.80 10.48 9.56
C TYR A 173 2.97 11.57 8.50
N ASP A 174 1.85 12.04 7.96
CA ASP A 174 1.83 13.31 7.23
C ASP A 174 2.08 14.39 8.28
N GLY A 175 2.98 15.34 8.06
CA GLY A 175 3.41 16.32 9.07
C GLY A 175 2.31 17.27 9.58
N GLN A 176 1.03 17.00 9.28
CA GLN A 176 -0.13 17.62 9.88
C GLN A 176 -0.59 16.79 11.08
N GLU A 177 -0.37 17.35 12.26
CA GLU A 177 -0.56 16.77 13.59
C GLU A 177 0.58 15.87 14.11
N GLU A 178 1.77 16.46 14.27
CA GLU A 178 2.14 16.65 15.68
C GLU A 178 1.17 17.70 16.23
N THR A 179 0.02 17.27 16.76
CA THR A 179 -0.33 17.82 18.05
C THR A 179 0.88 17.43 18.88
N SER A 180 1.85 18.35 18.96
CA SER A 180 2.67 18.48 20.15
C SER A 180 1.70 18.14 21.27
N ILE A 181 2.08 17.22 22.14
CA ILE A 181 1.43 17.12 23.43
C ILE A 181 1.70 18.50 24.04
N GLN A 182 0.88 19.49 23.66
CA GLN A 182 0.63 20.71 24.37
C GLN A 182 0.15 20.14 25.67
N THR A 183 1.12 20.03 26.57
CA THR A 183 0.94 20.16 27.99
C THR A 183 -0.47 19.78 28.34
N LEU A 184 -0.75 18.46 28.31
CA LEU A 184 -1.77 17.95 29.19
C LEU A 184 -1.31 18.50 30.53
N ASN A 185 -1.97 19.58 30.97
CA ASN A 185 -1.94 20.07 32.34
C ASN A 185 -2.52 18.92 33.15
N LEU A 186 -1.71 17.87 33.30
CA LEU A 186 -1.87 16.86 34.29
C LEU A 186 -1.57 17.63 35.55
N ALA A 187 -2.65 18.13 36.19
CA ALA A 187 -2.59 18.66 37.53
C ALA A 187 -1.62 17.79 38.31
N SER A 188 -0.57 18.41 38.84
CA SER A 188 0.55 17.73 39.46
C SER A 188 0.03 16.76 40.53
N MET A 189 -0.05 15.48 40.18
CA MET A 189 -0.37 14.43 41.14
C MET A 189 0.86 14.21 42.01
N ASN A 190 0.90 14.90 43.15
CA ASN A 190 1.89 14.65 44.19
C ASN A 190 1.53 13.36 44.92
N CYS A 191 2.07 12.23 44.45
CA CYS A 191 1.95 10.96 45.16
C CYS A 191 3.14 10.82 46.13
N ALA A 192 2.88 10.93 47.43
CA ALA A 192 3.87 10.70 48.48
C ALA A 192 3.77 9.26 49.00
N SER A 193 4.90 8.57 49.13
CA SER A 193 4.97 7.27 49.80
C SER A 193 4.74 7.46 51.30
N GLY A 194 3.65 6.90 51.83
CA GLY A 194 3.45 6.81 53.27
C GLY A 194 4.56 5.97 53.90
N MET A 195 5.10 6.46 55.02
CA MET A 195 6.34 5.96 55.64
C MET A 195 6.34 4.50 56.12
N ASN A 196 5.34 3.65 55.86
CA ASN A 196 5.35 2.22 56.24
C ASN A 196 4.32 1.34 55.48
N GLY A 197 4.44 1.15 54.15
CA GLY A 197 3.72 0.04 53.48
C GLY A 197 3.44 0.21 51.98
N ARG A 198 3.49 -0.91 51.25
CA ARG A 198 3.46 -1.06 49.77
C ARG A 198 2.13 -0.67 49.07
N ALA A 199 1.65 0.55 49.24
CA ALA A 199 0.57 1.05 48.38
C ALA A 199 0.66 2.58 48.18
N VAL A 200 0.70 2.99 46.91
CA VAL A 200 0.55 4.40 46.51
C VAL A 200 -0.93 4.65 46.26
N VAL A 201 -1.53 5.57 47.01
CA VAL A 201 -2.91 6.01 46.78
C VAL A 201 -2.86 7.42 46.21
N CYS A 202 -3.21 7.56 44.93
CA CYS A 202 -3.38 8.87 44.30
C CYS A 202 -4.88 9.19 44.27
N LYS A 203 -5.27 10.31 44.87
CA LYS A 203 -6.63 10.87 44.75
C LYS A 203 -6.60 12.06 43.80
N ARG A 204 -7.73 12.24 43.11
CA ARG A 204 -7.96 13.34 42.17
C ARG A 204 -8.20 14.66 42.90
#